data_AF-A0AA35RX91-F1
#
_entry.id   AF-A0AA35RX91-F1
#
_cell.length_a   1.000
_cell.length_b   1.000
_cell.length_c   1.000
_cell.angle_alpha   90.00
_cell.angle_beta   90.00
_cell.angle_gamma   90.00
#
_symmetry.space_group_name_H-M   'P 1'
#
loop_
_entity.id
_entity.type
_entity.pdbx_description
1 polymer ?
#
loop_
_entity_poly.entity_id
_entity_poly.type
_entity_poly.pdbx_seq_one_letter_code
_entity_poly.pdbx_strand_id
1 'polypeptide(L)'
;MENRQMRFVLELPDPDDFRLTNHSPPRERSQKAQQEAHCQACRQKWRALLLVSVKGKLEAVSAGISTLEAEFLANIVLPDNTTAGQWMLPQIDRAYRTGQMPPLLPLGPGPNRRPDRPIPLPTA
;
A
#
# COMPACT_ATOMS: atom_id res chain seq x y z
N MET A 1 -3.33 -13.22 -16.76
CA MET A 1 -2.84 -12.14 -15.88
C MET A 1 -1.85 -12.74 -14.88
N GLU A 2 -0.74 -13.29 -15.38
CA GLU A 2 0.22 -14.03 -14.56
C GLU A 2 1.47 -13.15 -14.32
N ASN A 3 2.20 -13.40 -13.22
CA ASN A 3 3.44 -12.71 -12.82
C ASN A 3 3.33 -11.30 -12.20
N ARG A 4 2.23 -10.96 -11.50
CA ARG A 4 2.21 -9.75 -10.67
C ARG A 4 3.07 -9.96 -9.43
N GLN A 5 4.01 -9.05 -9.18
CA GLN A 5 4.78 -9.03 -7.94
C GLN A 5 4.11 -8.12 -6.92
N MET A 6 4.13 -8.54 -5.66
CA MET A 6 3.63 -7.75 -4.54
C MET A 6 4.79 -7.42 -3.60
N ARG A 7 4.88 -6.18 -3.16
CA ARG A 7 5.90 -5.72 -2.21
C ARG A 7 5.24 -5.23 -0.93
N PHE A 8 5.72 -5.76 0.20
CA PHE A 8 5.42 -5.25 1.53
C PHE A 8 6.67 -4.60 2.11
N VAL A 9 6.51 -3.38 2.63
CA VAL A 9 7.59 -2.68 3.33
C VAL A 9 7.25 -2.70 4.82
N LEU A 10 8.13 -3.30 5.62
CA LEU A 10 8.00 -3.37 7.06
C LEU A 10 9.19 -2.65 7.71
N GLU A 11 8.90 -1.60 8.45
CA GLU A 11 9.91 -0.90 9.25
C GLU A 11 10.21 -1.70 10.52
N LEU A 12 11.45 -2.14 10.63
CA LEU A 12 11.97 -2.84 11.81
C LEU A 12 12.40 -1.82 12.87
N PRO A 13 12.24 -2.16 14.17
CA PRO A 13 12.62 -1.27 15.24
C PRO A 13 14.15 -1.16 15.35
N ASP A 14 14.63 0.00 15.79
CA ASP A 14 16.05 0.25 16.02
C ASP A 14 16.52 -0.46 17.30
N PRO A 15 17.66 -1.18 17.31
CA PRO A 15 18.25 -1.70 18.54
C PRO A 15 18.41 -0.67 19.67
N ASP A 16 18.71 0.58 19.34
CA ASP A 16 18.99 1.63 20.34
C ASP A 16 17.74 2.07 21.10
N ASP A 17 16.54 1.88 20.54
CA ASP A 17 15.26 2.14 21.20
C ASP A 17 15.08 1.31 22.49
N PHE A 18 15.83 0.20 22.61
CA PHE A 18 15.71 -0.73 23.73
C PHE A 18 16.73 -0.48 24.85
N ARG A 19 17.55 0.57 24.77
CA ARG A 19 18.58 0.87 25.78
C ARG A 19 18.01 1.12 27.18
N LEU A 20 16.87 1.80 27.29
CA LEU A 20 16.24 2.16 28.56
C LEU A 20 15.00 1.32 28.84
N THR A 21 14.78 0.95 30.09
CA THR A 21 13.53 0.31 30.53
C THR A 21 12.36 1.29 30.46
N ASN A 22 11.16 0.77 30.15
CA ASN A 22 9.94 1.57 30.07
C ASN A 22 9.34 1.90 31.46
N HIS A 23 10.09 1.67 32.54
CA HIS A 23 9.66 1.97 33.91
C HIS A 23 10.01 3.42 34.30
N SER A 24 9.31 3.96 35.30
CA SER A 24 9.71 5.20 35.97
C SER A 24 10.32 4.89 37.35
N PRO A 25 11.57 5.29 37.64
CA PRO A 25 12.52 5.94 36.73
C PRO A 25 13.11 4.97 35.68
N PRO A 26 13.49 5.47 34.48
CA PRO A 26 14.14 4.65 33.47
C PRO A 26 15.48 4.13 33.98
N ARG A 27 15.77 2.86 33.71
CA ARG A 27 17.06 2.23 34.02
C ARG A 27 17.69 1.69 32.75
N GLU A 28 19.01 1.76 32.67
CA GLU A 28 19.73 1.15 31.55
C GLU A 28 19.57 -0.38 31.58
N ARG A 29 19.21 -0.94 30.43
CA ARG A 29 19.17 -2.40 30.23
C ARG A 29 20.59 -2.93 30.04
N SER A 30 20.84 -4.16 30.50
CA SER A 30 22.06 -4.89 30.10
C SER A 30 22.03 -5.18 28.59
N GLN A 31 23.18 -5.34 27.95
CA GLN A 31 23.26 -5.62 26.51
C GLN A 31 22.43 -6.85 26.10
N LYS A 32 22.42 -7.91 26.93
CA LYS A 32 21.61 -9.10 26.71
C LYS A 32 20.11 -8.78 26.73
N ALA A 33 19.65 -8.00 27.71
CA ALA A 33 18.25 -7.61 27.82
C ALA A 33 17.81 -6.68 26.67
N GLN A 34 18.71 -5.83 26.15
CA GLN A 34 18.45 -5.00 24.96
C GLN A 34 18.23 -5.87 23.72
N GLN A 35 19.13 -6.84 23.48
CA GLN A 35 19.03 -7.77 22.35
C GLN A 35 17.77 -8.63 22.41
N GLU A 36 17.42 -9.15 23.59
CA GLU A 36 16.20 -9.94 23.78
C GLU A 36 14.93 -9.12 23.49
N ALA A 37 14.88 -7.88 23.96
CA ALA A 37 13.77 -6.96 23.71
C ALA A 37 13.67 -6.57 22.23
N HIS A 38 14.78 -6.27 21.57
CA HIS A 38 14.83 -5.98 20.13
C HIS A 38 14.37 -7.18 19.30
N CYS A 39 14.87 -8.38 19.60
CA CYS A 39 14.44 -9.62 18.95
C CYS A 39 12.94 -9.86 19.13
N GLN A 40 12.40 -9.61 20.32
CA GLN A 40 10.96 -9.72 20.59
C GLN A 40 10.15 -8.73 19.74
N ALA A 41 10.56 -7.46 19.70
CA ALA A 41 9.88 -6.43 18.92
C ALA A 41 9.93 -6.72 17.41
N CYS A 42 11.07 -7.20 16.90
CA CYS A 42 11.20 -7.68 15.53
C CYS A 42 10.19 -8.80 15.23
N ARG A 43 10.13 -9.84 16.09
CA ARG A 43 9.16 -10.94 15.93
C ARG A 43 7.71 -10.44 15.99
N GLN A 44 7.41 -9.46 16.84
CA GLN A 44 6.07 -8.86 16.92
C GLN A 44 5.69 -8.17 15.60
N LYS A 45 6.60 -7.39 15.00
CA LYS A 45 6.38 -6.74 13.70
C LYS A 45 6.16 -7.76 12.57
N TRP A 46 6.95 -8.83 12.52
CA TRP A 46 6.76 -9.92 11.56
C TRP A 46 5.40 -10.63 11.72
N ARG A 47 4.99 -10.88 12.96
CA ARG A 47 3.67 -11.45 13.25
C ARG A 47 2.55 -10.51 12.82
N ALA A 48 2.68 -9.21 13.06
CA ALA A 48 1.70 -8.22 12.63
C ALA A 48 1.55 -8.20 11.10
N LEU A 49 2.67 -8.22 10.36
CA LEU A 49 2.66 -8.31 8.90
C LEU A 49 1.92 -9.57 8.43
N LEU A 50 2.30 -10.73 8.96
CA LEU A 50 1.69 -12.01 8.58
C LEU A 50 0.19 -12.06 8.88
N LEU A 51 -0.22 -11.64 10.08
CA LEU A 51 -1.60 -11.79 10.54
C LEU A 51 -2.53 -10.74 9.91
N VAL A 52 -2.14 -9.48 9.93
CA VAL A 52 -3.02 -8.36 9.56
C VAL A 52 -2.99 -8.10 8.07
N SER A 53 -1.81 -8.13 7.44
CA SER A 53 -1.68 -7.77 6.02
C SER A 53 -1.81 -8.96 5.09
N VAL A 54 -1.29 -10.14 5.45
CA VAL A 54 -1.32 -11.30 4.55
C VAL A 54 -2.53 -12.17 4.84
N LYS A 55 -2.59 -12.77 6.04
CA LYS A 55 -3.61 -13.77 6.36
C LYS A 55 -5.02 -13.17 6.37
N GLY A 56 -5.21 -12.00 6.98
CA GLY A 56 -6.51 -11.32 7.00
C GLY A 56 -7.04 -11.01 5.59
N LYS A 57 -6.18 -10.51 4.69
CA LYS A 57 -6.56 -10.24 3.30
C LYS A 57 -6.88 -11.51 2.51
N LEU A 58 -6.09 -12.58 2.70
CA LEU A 58 -6.36 -13.86 2.06
C LEU A 58 -7.66 -14.51 2.56
N GLU A 59 -7.99 -14.36 3.84
CA GLU A 59 -9.26 -14.82 4.39
C GLU A 59 -10.43 -14.07 3.77
N ALA A 60 -10.32 -12.73 3.59
CA ALA A 60 -11.34 -11.94 2.92
C ALA A 60 -11.58 -12.41 1.47
N VAL A 61 -10.51 -12.78 0.76
CA VAL A 61 -10.61 -13.37 -0.58
C VAL A 61 -11.25 -14.75 -0.54
N SER A 62 -10.86 -15.60 0.41
CA SER A 62 -11.43 -16.95 0.58
C SER A 62 -12.92 -16.91 0.96
N ALA A 63 -13.33 -15.93 1.74
CA ALA A 63 -14.72 -15.68 2.11
C ALA A 63 -15.54 -15.03 0.98
N GLY A 64 -14.92 -14.68 -0.14
CA GLY A 64 -15.58 -14.04 -1.28
C GLY A 64 -15.98 -12.58 -1.05
N ILE A 65 -15.43 -11.92 -0.02
CA ILE A 65 -15.71 -10.52 0.29
C ILE A 65 -15.04 -9.59 -0.73
N SER A 66 -13.89 -9.99 -1.25
CA SER A 66 -13.05 -9.18 -2.13
C SER A 66 -12.23 -10.07 -3.07
N THR A 67 -11.64 -9.48 -4.11
CA THR A 67 -10.71 -10.20 -4.99
C THR A 67 -9.26 -9.92 -4.59
N LEU A 68 -8.36 -10.81 -5.00
CA LEU A 68 -6.93 -10.65 -4.73
C LEU A 68 -6.37 -9.36 -5.34
N GLU A 69 -6.84 -8.96 -6.52
CA GLU A 69 -6.44 -7.73 -7.16
C GLU A 69 -6.90 -6.49 -6.39
N ALA A 70 -8.12 -6.53 -5.83
CA ALA A 70 -8.65 -5.42 -5.06
C ALA A 70 -7.93 -5.27 -3.71
N GLU A 71 -7.75 -6.38 -2.99
CA GLU A 71 -7.11 -6.37 -1.66
C GLU A 71 -5.63 -5.96 -1.70
N PHE A 72 -4.91 -6.42 -2.72
CA PHE A 72 -3.47 -6.20 -2.83
C PHE A 72 -3.10 -5.10 -3.82
N LEU A 73 -4.09 -4.35 -4.36
CA LEU A 73 -3.88 -3.31 -5.38
C LEU A 73 -2.71 -2.39 -5.02
N ALA A 74 -2.73 -1.81 -3.82
CA ALA A 74 -1.73 -0.85 -3.36
C ALA A 74 -0.31 -1.43 -3.26
N ASN A 75 -0.17 -2.76 -3.18
CA ASN A 75 1.09 -3.47 -3.01
C ASN A 75 1.64 -4.05 -4.31
N ILE A 76 0.89 -3.95 -5.41
CA ILE A 76 1.33 -4.41 -6.74
C ILE A 76 2.52 -3.54 -7.18
N VAL A 77 3.60 -4.19 -7.58
CA VAL A 77 4.82 -3.56 -8.10
C VAL A 77 4.62 -3.21 -9.56
N LEU A 78 4.89 -1.95 -9.89
CA LEU A 78 4.88 -1.39 -11.23
C LEU A 78 6.26 -1.61 -11.92
N PRO A 79 6.37 -1.44 -13.25
CA PRO A 79 7.63 -1.60 -13.98
C PRO A 79 8.77 -0.69 -13.50
N ASP A 80 8.45 0.42 -12.84
CA ASP A 80 9.41 1.37 -12.26
C ASP A 80 9.85 1.00 -10.83
N ASN A 81 9.46 -0.19 -10.34
CA ASN A 81 9.72 -0.68 -8.98
C ASN A 81 9.05 0.13 -7.86
N THR A 82 8.09 1.00 -8.20
CA THR A 82 7.18 1.62 -7.23
C THR A 82 5.96 0.72 -7.01
N THR A 83 5.22 0.93 -5.92
CA THR A 83 3.93 0.26 -5.76
C THR A 83 2.79 1.10 -6.31
N ALA A 84 1.71 0.46 -6.76
CA ALA A 84 0.55 1.19 -7.25
C ALA A 84 -0.04 2.15 -6.20
N GLY A 85 0.08 1.84 -4.90
CA GLY A 85 -0.28 2.75 -3.82
C GLY A 85 0.57 4.03 -3.83
N GLN A 86 1.89 3.89 -3.97
CA GLN A 86 2.80 5.04 -4.06
C GLN A 86 2.51 5.93 -5.27
N TRP A 87 2.16 5.32 -6.41
CA TRP A 87 1.82 6.05 -7.63
C TRP A 87 0.44 6.73 -7.57
N MET A 88 -0.54 6.09 -6.93
CA MET A 88 -1.94 6.54 -6.91
C MET A 88 -2.23 7.58 -5.81
N LEU A 89 -1.58 7.50 -4.65
CA LEU A 89 -1.81 8.40 -3.51
C LEU A 89 -1.73 9.90 -3.88
N PRO A 90 -0.71 10.39 -4.62
CA PRO A 90 -0.63 11.80 -5.01
C PRO A 90 -1.76 12.22 -5.96
N GLN A 91 -2.22 11.32 -6.81
CA GLN A 91 -3.29 11.59 -7.78
C GLN A 91 -4.64 11.70 -7.08
N ILE A 92 -4.88 10.83 -6.10
CA ILE A 92 -6.07 10.88 -5.24
C ILE A 92 -6.11 12.21 -4.47
N ASP A 93 -5.00 12.61 -3.85
CA ASP A 93 -4.90 13.89 -3.12
C ASP A 93 -5.18 15.09 -4.04
N ARG A 94 -4.60 15.11 -5.25
CA ARG A 94 -4.92 16.13 -6.26
C ARG A 94 -6.42 16.14 -6.59
N ALA A 95 -7.02 14.98 -6.82
CA ALA A 95 -8.42 14.86 -7.18
C ALA A 95 -9.35 15.37 -6.07
N TYR A 96 -9.04 15.08 -4.80
CA TYR A 96 -9.77 15.65 -3.66
C TYR A 96 -9.65 17.17 -3.57
N ARG A 97 -8.47 17.73 -3.88
CA ARG A 97 -8.26 19.19 -3.83
C ARG A 97 -8.92 19.93 -4.98
N THR A 98 -8.90 19.38 -6.19
CA THR A 98 -9.41 20.05 -7.38
C THR A 98 -10.86 19.68 -7.71
N GLY A 99 -11.40 18.64 -7.08
CA GLY A 99 -12.70 18.05 -7.44
C GLY A 99 -12.70 17.41 -8.83
N GLN A 100 -11.54 17.24 -9.45
CA GLN A 100 -11.39 16.74 -10.81
C GLN A 100 -10.63 15.41 -10.79
N MET A 101 -11.22 14.40 -11.42
CA MET A 101 -10.56 13.11 -11.60
C MET A 101 -9.28 13.26 -12.44
N PRO A 102 -8.24 12.43 -12.22
CA PRO A 102 -7.09 12.37 -13.10
C PRO A 102 -7.55 12.17 -14.55
N PRO A 103 -6.98 12.89 -15.53
CA PRO A 103 -7.38 12.77 -16.92
C PRO A 103 -7.21 11.32 -17.38
N LEU A 104 -8.29 10.72 -17.90
CA LEU A 104 -8.37 9.28 -18.18
C LEU A 104 -7.40 8.79 -19.28
N LEU A 105 -6.69 9.70 -19.96
CA LEU A 105 -5.63 9.45 -20.94
C LEU A 105 -4.73 10.69 -21.01
N PRO A 106 -3.43 10.57 -21.36
CA PRO A 106 -2.75 11.71 -21.98
C PRO A 106 -3.54 12.02 -23.25
N LEU A 107 -4.08 13.23 -23.32
CA LEU A 107 -4.78 13.74 -24.48
C LEU A 107 -3.76 13.86 -25.64
N GLY A 108 -3.41 12.74 -26.27
CA GLY A 108 -2.85 12.76 -27.61
C GLY A 108 -3.86 13.47 -28.52
N PRO A 109 -3.42 14.19 -29.57
CA PRO A 109 -4.31 14.99 -30.39
C PRO A 109 -5.44 14.10 -30.92
N GLY A 110 -6.63 14.26 -30.36
CA GLY A 110 -7.80 13.50 -30.75
C GLY A 110 -8.07 13.74 -32.23
N PRO A 111 -8.57 12.74 -32.98
CA PRO A 111 -8.89 12.93 -34.38
C PRO A 111 -9.86 14.11 -34.50
N ASN A 112 -9.45 15.09 -35.32
CA ASN A 112 -10.14 16.34 -35.59
C ASN A 112 -11.66 16.17 -35.52
N ARG A 113 -12.29 16.65 -34.43
CA ARG A 113 -13.75 16.63 -34.28
C ARG A 113 -14.31 17.49 -35.41
N ARG A 114 -14.81 16.85 -36.46
CA ARG A 114 -15.62 17.54 -37.46
C ARG A 114 -16.86 18.06 -36.74
N PRO A 115 -17.15 19.37 -36.77
CA PRO A 115 -18.28 19.96 -36.05
C PRO A 115 -19.64 19.42 -36.52
N ASP A 116 -19.68 18.69 -37.63
CA ASP A 116 -20.89 18.42 -38.39
C ASP A 116 -21.52 17.04 -38.10
N ARG A 117 -20.93 16.22 -37.22
CA ARG A 117 -21.46 14.88 -36.92
C ARG A 117 -22.08 14.81 -35.51
N PRO A 118 -23.40 14.63 -35.38
CA PRO A 118 -24.04 14.45 -34.08
C PRO A 118 -23.59 13.14 -33.41
N ILE A 119 -23.50 13.19 -32.08
CA ILE A 119 -23.16 12.05 -31.22
C ILE A 119 -24.30 11.03 -31.30
N PRO A 120 -24.05 9.77 -31.68
CA PRO A 120 -25.10 8.75 -31.63
C PRO A 120 -25.48 8.51 -30.16
N LEU A 121 -26.75 8.74 -29.84
CA LEU A 121 -27.31 8.40 -28.53
C LEU A 121 -27.31 6.87 -28.37
N PRO A 122 -26.96 6.35 -27.18
CA PRO A 122 -27.09 4.92 -26.91
C PRO A 122 -28.57 4.53 -26.95
N THR A 123 -28.94 3.66 -27.88
CA THR A 123 -30.26 3.03 -27.93
C THR A 123 -30.45 2.19 -26.67
N ALA A 124 -31.58 2.41 -25.98
CA ALA A 124 -32.00 1.67 -24.79
C ALA A 124 -32.33 0.20 -25.09
#